data_AF-A0A8J2RVK1-F1
#
_entry.id   AF-A0A8J2RVK1-F1
#
_cell.length_a   1.000
_cell.length_b   1.000
_cell.length_c   1.000
_cell.angle_alpha   90.00
_cell.angle_beta   90.00
_cell.angle_gamma   90.00
#
_symmetry.space_group_name_H-M   'P 1'
#
loop_
_entity.id
_entity.type
_entity.pdbx_description
1 polymer ?
#
loop_
_entity_poly.entity_id
_entity_poly.type
_entity_poly.pdbx_seq_one_letter_code
_entity_poly.pdbx_strand_id
1 'polypeptide(L)'
;MRNYVRKTERVKAPSDVIDRAVAMVLDDGESCSSVAILFDIPRRSLTRYVEKKKKSSLEEQNMPNSVSPTHHGYSSVRQVFNKEDETVLADTFTVQQIFTLDCPQLMLESWLI
;
A
#
# COMPACT_ATOMS: atom_id res chain seq x y z
N MET A 1 26.19 -22.01 2.95
CA MET A 1 25.09 -21.09 3.32
C MET A 1 25.53 -19.67 2.99
N ARG A 2 24.73 -18.87 2.24
CA ARG A 2 25.17 -17.54 1.78
C ARG A 2 24.95 -16.51 2.89
N ASN A 3 26.01 -15.85 3.33
CA ASN A 3 25.94 -14.85 4.39
C ASN A 3 25.55 -13.49 3.79
N TYR A 4 24.36 -12.97 4.13
CA TYR A 4 23.86 -11.71 3.60
C TYR A 4 24.08 -10.59 4.61
N VAL A 5 24.94 -9.63 4.26
CA VAL A 5 25.13 -8.41 5.04
C VAL A 5 24.15 -7.34 4.52
N ARG A 6 23.24 -6.90 5.39
CA ARG A 6 22.29 -5.83 5.05
C ARG A 6 23.04 -4.51 4.92
N LYS A 7 22.87 -3.83 3.78
CA LYS A 7 23.41 -2.48 3.52
C LYS A 7 22.54 -1.40 4.17
N THR A 8 22.32 -1.48 5.48
CA THR A 8 21.51 -0.53 6.24
C THR A 8 22.25 0.78 6.48
N GLU A 9 23.56 0.74 6.70
CA GLU A 9 24.38 1.93 6.98
C GLU A 9 25.08 2.45 5.73
N ARG A 10 24.33 3.04 4.79
CA ARG A 10 24.92 3.63 3.56
C ARG A 10 25.53 5.01 3.76
N VAL A 11 25.20 5.71 4.85
CA VAL A 11 25.69 7.06 5.18
C VAL A 11 25.86 7.13 6.70
N LYS A 12 27.09 7.38 7.18
CA LYS A 12 27.45 7.45 8.60
C LYS A 12 27.27 8.84 9.22
N ALA A 13 26.49 9.72 8.60
CA ALA A 13 26.21 11.03 9.17
C ALA A 13 25.16 10.86 10.29
N PRO A 14 25.39 11.42 11.49
CA PRO A 14 24.38 11.39 12.54
C PRO A 14 23.14 12.14 12.09
N SER A 15 21.96 11.68 12.50
CA SER A 15 20.65 12.26 12.12
C SER A 15 20.62 13.76 12.32
N ASP A 16 21.14 14.22 13.46
CA ASP A 16 21.11 15.62 13.87
C ASP A 16 21.88 16.52 12.89
N VAL A 17 22.98 16.00 12.33
CA VAL A 17 23.78 16.71 11.33
C VAL A 17 23.03 16.83 10.01
N ILE A 18 22.30 15.77 9.62
CA ILE A 18 21.46 15.79 8.41
C ILE A 18 20.32 16.80 8.58
N ASP A 19 19.66 16.82 9.74
CA ASP A 19 18.53 17.71 9.99
C ASP A 19 18.94 19.19 9.96
N ARG A 20 20.10 19.52 10.54
CA ARG A 20 20.70 20.87 10.47
C ARG A 20 21.07 21.26 9.05
N ALA A 21 21.69 20.36 8.29
CA ALA A 21 22.04 20.60 6.90
C ALA A 21 20.80 20.85 6.03
N VAL A 22 19.73 20.07 6.26
CA VAL A 22 18.46 20.26 5.54
C VAL A 22 17.79 21.58 5.93
N ALA A 23 17.83 21.98 7.21
CA ALA A 23 17.32 23.28 7.66
C ALA A 23 18.03 24.42 6.94
N MET A 24 19.37 24.41 6.86
CA MET A 24 20.13 25.42 6.12
C MET A 24 19.72 25.55 4.64
N VAL A 25 19.42 24.43 3.97
CA VAL A 25 18.98 24.47 2.57
C VAL A 25 17.55 25.02 2.42
N LEU A 26 16.67 24.73 3.37
CA LEU A 26 15.25 25.09 3.29
C LEU A 26 14.94 26.48 3.83
N ASP A 27 15.56 26.83 4.96
CA ASP A 27 15.28 28.03 5.74
C ASP A 27 16.19 29.18 5.30
N ASP A 28 17.51 28.92 5.19
CA ASP A 28 18.50 29.93 4.76
C ASP A 28 18.61 30.05 3.23
N GLY A 29 18.01 29.12 2.49
CA GLY A 29 18.00 29.12 1.02
C GLY A 29 19.35 28.79 0.39
N GLU A 30 20.26 28.16 1.14
CA GLU A 30 21.59 27.82 0.63
C GLU A 30 21.56 26.68 -0.42
N SER A 31 22.60 26.64 -1.24
CA SER A 31 22.73 25.59 -2.26
C SER A 31 23.03 24.23 -1.62
N CYS A 32 22.42 23.15 -2.13
CA CYS A 32 22.77 21.80 -1.70
C CYS A 32 24.25 21.44 -1.92
N SER A 33 24.97 22.14 -2.81
CA SER A 33 26.38 21.87 -3.08
C SER A 33 27.29 22.46 -2.01
N SER A 34 27.05 23.70 -1.57
CA SER A 34 27.81 24.35 -0.49
C SER A 34 27.59 23.62 0.84
N VAL A 35 26.33 23.36 1.19
CA VAL A 35 25.95 22.69 2.43
C VAL A 35 26.49 21.25 2.48
N ALA A 36 26.49 20.54 1.35
CA ALA A 36 27.08 19.20 1.26
C ALA A 36 28.57 19.18 1.63
N ILE A 37 29.33 20.18 1.20
CA ILE A 37 30.77 20.32 1.53
C ILE A 37 30.94 20.67 3.01
N LEU A 38 30.13 21.60 3.53
CA LEU A 38 30.21 22.05 4.93
C LEU A 38 29.97 20.91 5.93
N PHE A 39 29.05 20.01 5.63
CA PHE A 39 28.65 18.92 6.51
C PHE A 39 29.30 17.57 6.19
N ASP A 40 30.17 17.51 5.19
CA ASP A 40 30.76 16.28 4.66
C ASP A 40 29.69 15.21 4.33
N ILE A 41 28.58 15.66 3.73
CA ILE A 41 27.49 14.79 3.28
C ILE A 41 27.52 14.73 1.75
N PRO A 42 27.45 13.53 1.14
CA PRO A 42 27.33 13.43 -0.31
C PRO A 42 26.12 14.21 -0.83
N ARG A 43 26.35 15.10 -1.80
CA ARG A 43 25.32 15.97 -2.39
C ARG A 43 24.03 15.23 -2.74
N ARG A 44 24.15 14.04 -3.37
CA ARG A 44 23.00 13.20 -3.75
C ARG A 44 22.17 12.75 -2.56
N SER A 45 22.80 12.47 -1.43
CA SER A 45 22.13 12.10 -0.19
C SER A 45 21.40 13.31 0.39
N LEU A 46 22.07 14.47 0.48
CA LEU A 46 21.47 15.70 0.99
C LEU A 46 20.23 16.10 0.16
N THR A 47 20.32 16.06 -1.18
CA THR A 47 19.16 16.34 -2.05
C THR A 47 17.99 15.39 -1.76
N ARG A 48 18.25 14.08 -1.57
CA ARG A 48 17.20 13.12 -1.20
C ARG A 48 16.55 13.46 0.14
N TYR A 49 17.33 13.88 1.14
CA TYR A 49 16.79 14.27 2.44
C TYR A 49 15.92 15.54 2.35
N VAL A 50 16.36 16.53 1.59
CA VAL A 50 15.59 17.77 1.33
C VAL A 50 14.27 17.45 0.63
N GLU A 51 14.29 16.65 -0.44
CA GLU A 51 13.07 16.23 -1.14
C GLU A 51 12.12 15.43 -0.24
N LYS A 52 12.67 14.53 0.59
CA LYS A 52 11.88 13.76 1.56
C LYS A 52 11.17 14.68 2.56
N LYS A 53 11.89 15.67 3.12
CA LYS A 53 11.32 16.62 4.09
C LYS A 53 10.24 17.50 3.46
N LYS A 54 10.44 17.94 2.22
CA LYS A 54 9.40 18.67 1.46
C LYS A 54 8.13 17.84 1.28
N LYS A 55 8.26 16.54 0.98
CA LYS A 55 7.11 15.63 0.83
C LYS A 55 6.39 15.39 2.14
N SER A 56 7.12 15.14 3.24
CA SER A 56 6.50 14.94 4.56
C SER A 56 5.78 16.20 5.04
N SER A 57 6.35 17.40 4.83
CA SER A 57 5.65 18.66 5.15
C SER A 57 4.36 18.86 4.34
N LEU A 58 4.33 18.39 3.08
CA LEU A 58 3.11 18.42 2.26
C LEU A 58 2.07 17.39 2.71
N GLU A 59 2.49 16.21 3.15
CA GLU A 59 1.62 15.16 3.71
C GLU A 59 1.02 15.59 5.05
N GLU A 60 1.77 16.30 5.90
CA GLU A 60 1.26 16.84 7.17
C GLU A 60 0.21 17.95 6.97
N GLN A 61 0.33 18.77 5.93
CA GLN A 61 -0.67 19.79 5.60
C GLN A 61 -1.85 19.25 4.76
N ASN A 62 -1.67 18.15 4.03
CA ASN A 62 -2.73 17.44 3.30
C ASN A 62 -3.20 16.20 4.05
N MET A 63 -3.42 16.32 5.36
CA MET A 63 -4.06 15.28 6.15
C MET A 63 -5.55 15.64 6.38
N PRO A 64 -6.48 15.36 5.44
CA PRO A 64 -7.76 14.85 5.90
C PRO A 64 -7.47 13.48 6.52
N ASN A 65 -8.13 13.13 7.64
CA ASN A 65 -8.09 11.80 8.25
C ASN A 65 -8.54 10.72 7.23
N SER A 66 -7.66 10.33 6.33
CA SER A 66 -7.94 9.46 5.21
C SER A 66 -6.68 8.65 5.01
N VAL A 67 -6.62 7.53 5.73
CA VAL A 67 -5.84 6.38 5.31
C VAL A 67 -6.33 6.07 3.90
N SER A 68 -5.62 6.56 2.89
CA SER A 68 -5.88 6.12 1.52
C SER A 68 -5.64 4.61 1.52
N PRO A 69 -6.66 3.78 1.23
CA PRO A 69 -6.43 2.35 1.12
C PRO A 69 -5.37 2.20 0.03
N THR A 70 -4.20 1.68 0.39
CA THR A 70 -3.21 1.32 -0.61
C THR A 70 -3.85 0.21 -1.43
N HIS A 71 -4.39 0.56 -2.61
CA HIS A 71 -5.11 -0.37 -3.45
C HIS A 71 -4.11 -1.32 -4.09
N HIS A 72 -3.94 -2.49 -3.47
CA HIS A 72 -3.22 -3.60 -4.06
C HIS A 72 -4.21 -4.40 -4.92
N GLY A 73 -4.32 -4.07 -6.21
CA GLY A 73 -5.24 -4.74 -7.14
C GLY A 73 -5.40 -4.02 -8.48
N TYR A 74 -6.31 -4.52 -9.32
CA TYR A 74 -6.66 -3.87 -10.59
C TYR A 74 -7.38 -2.55 -10.34
N SER A 75 -6.96 -1.47 -11.02
CA SER A 75 -7.52 -0.12 -10.85
C SER A 75 -9.00 0.00 -11.21
N SER A 76 -9.52 -0.90 -12.04
CA SER A 76 -10.94 -1.03 -12.33
C SER A 76 -11.40 -2.41 -11.90
N VAL A 77 -12.59 -2.49 -11.31
CA VAL A 77 -13.30 -3.76 -11.17
C VAL A 77 -13.56 -4.26 -12.59
N ARG A 78 -12.74 -5.21 -13.07
CA ARG A 78 -13.09 -5.95 -14.28
C ARG A 78 -14.29 -6.80 -13.89
N GLN A 79 -15.49 -6.32 -14.18
CA GLN A 79 -16.69 -7.14 -14.07
C GLN A 79 -16.49 -8.30 -15.04
N VAL A 80 -16.25 -9.49 -14.48
CA VAL A 80 -16.04 -10.72 -15.25
C VAL A 80 -17.37 -11.21 -15.82
N PHE A 81 -18.47 -10.91 -15.12
CA PHE A 81 -19.83 -11.25 -15.48
C PHE A 81 -20.65 -10.00 -15.76
N ASN A 82 -21.63 -10.11 -16.65
CA ASN A 82 -22.65 -9.08 -16.78
C ASN A 82 -23.60 -9.18 -15.58
N LYS A 83 -24.31 -8.08 -15.28
CA LYS A 83 -25.25 -8.02 -14.15
C LYS A 83 -26.31 -9.12 -14.21
N GLU A 84 -26.73 -9.49 -15.41
CA GLU A 84 -27.70 -10.55 -15.66
C GLU A 84 -27.12 -11.94 -15.30
N ASP A 85 -25.87 -12.20 -15.69
CA ASP A 85 -25.18 -13.46 -15.41
C ASP A 85 -24.93 -13.65 -13.90
N GLU A 86 -24.67 -12.56 -13.18
CA GLU A 86 -24.48 -12.58 -11.72
C GLU A 86 -25.78 -12.98 -10.99
N THR A 87 -26.94 -12.49 -11.45
CA THR A 87 -28.25 -12.87 -10.85
C THR A 87 -28.56 -14.35 -11.06
N VAL A 88 -28.33 -14.86 -12.27
CA VAL A 88 -28.53 -16.29 -12.58
C VAL A 88 -27.59 -17.16 -11.74
N LEU A 89 -26.33 -16.74 -11.60
CA LEU A 89 -25.37 -17.47 -10.79
C LEU A 89 -25.77 -17.50 -9.31
N ALA A 90 -26.16 -16.36 -8.72
CA ALA A 90 -26.62 -16.29 -7.34
C ALA A 90 -27.87 -17.16 -7.08
N ASP A 91 -28.83 -17.17 -8.01
CA ASP A 91 -30.02 -17.99 -7.92
C ASP A 91 -29.69 -19.49 -8.00
N THR A 92 -28.78 -19.90 -8.88
CA THR A 92 -28.39 -21.32 -8.97
C THR A 92 -27.66 -21.82 -7.71
N PHE A 93 -26.83 -20.98 -7.08
CA PHE A 93 -26.17 -21.34 -5.82
C PHE A 93 -27.16 -21.48 -4.66
N THR A 94 -28.15 -20.60 -4.54
CA THR A 94 -29.16 -20.68 -3.48
C THR A 94 -30.06 -21.90 -3.63
N VAL A 95 -30.49 -22.24 -4.84
CA VAL A 95 -31.33 -23.41 -5.11
C VAL A 95 -30.59 -24.73 -4.84
N GLN A 96 -29.30 -24.82 -5.21
CA GLN A 96 -28.49 -26.00 -4.90
C GLN A 96 -28.28 -26.17 -3.39
N GLN A 97 -28.09 -25.08 -2.65
CA GLN A 97 -27.87 -25.12 -1.22
C GLN A 97 -29.14 -25.51 -0.45
N ILE A 98 -30.32 -25.07 -0.92
CA ILE A 98 -31.64 -25.51 -0.41
C ILE A 98 -31.86 -27.01 -0.68
N PHE A 99 -31.54 -27.50 -1.89
CA PHE A 99 -31.69 -28.92 -2.23
C PHE A 99 -30.76 -29.85 -1.43
N THR A 100 -29.60 -29.35 -0.99
CA THR A 100 -28.66 -30.15 -0.18
C THR A 100 -28.95 -30.16 1.32
N LEU A 101 -29.76 -29.22 1.83
CA LEU A 101 -30.01 -29.10 3.28
C LEU A 101 -31.38 -29.62 3.73
N ASP A 102 -32.35 -29.80 2.83
CA ASP A 102 -33.72 -30.27 3.16
C ASP A 102 -34.13 -31.60 2.48
N CYS A 103 -33.22 -32.59 2.39
CA CYS A 103 -33.66 -33.95 2.10
C CYS A 103 -32.77 -35.04 2.71
N PRO A 104 -33.18 -35.55 3.88
CA PRO A 104 -33.41 -36.99 3.93
C PRO A 104 -34.69 -37.30 4.72
N GLN A 105 -35.73 -37.87 4.07
CA GLN A 105 -36.49 -39.05 4.58
C GLN A 105 -37.87 -39.34 3.99
N LEU A 106 -38.41 -38.64 2.98
CA LEU A 106 -39.78 -38.98 2.52
C LEU A 106 -39.87 -39.21 1.01
N MET A 107 -39.19 -40.24 0.51
CA MET A 107 -39.51 -40.85 -0.79
C MET A 107 -39.40 -42.37 -0.70
N LEU A 108 -40.11 -42.99 0.25
CA LEU A 108 -40.23 -44.46 0.31
C LEU A 108 -41.62 -44.94 0.73
N GLU A 109 -42.69 -44.22 0.40
CA GLU A 109 -44.07 -44.77 0.48
C GLU A 109 -44.93 -44.26 -0.68
N SER A 110 -44.68 -44.79 -1.88
CA SER A 110 -45.67 -44.86 -2.96
C SER A 110 -45.21 -45.84 -4.05
N TRP A 111 -44.82 -47.04 -3.63
CA TRP A 111 -44.78 -48.21 -4.51
C TRP A 111 -45.61 -49.31 -3.85
N LEU A 112 -46.92 -49.20 -4.01
CA LEU A 112 -47.85 -50.30 -3.78
C LEU A 112 -49.07 -50.11 -4.67
N ILE A 113 -48.89 -50.35 -5.97
CA ILE A 113 -49.85 -51.08 -6.85
C ILE A 113 -49.00 -51.91 -7.80
#